data_AF-A0A5C6MKY6-F1
#
_entry.id   AF-A0A5C6MKY6-F1
#
_cell.length_a   1.000
_cell.length_b   1.000
_cell.length_c   1.000
_cell.angle_alpha   90.00
_cell.angle_beta   90.00
_cell.angle_gamma   90.00
#
_symmetry.space_group_name_H-M   'P 1'
#
loop_
_entity.id
_entity.type
_entity.pdbx_description
1 polymer ?
#
loop_
_entity_poly.entity_id
_entity_poly.type
_entity_poly.pdbx_seq_one_letter_code
_entity_poly.pdbx_strand_id
1 'polypeptide(L)'
;MDEDRAESTVPRYHERSASIGDSSCPEGEKKRRTELQTADLNNSVSQGGELQEVIEGHKISLKRRCEHVTEGTHEAGSGTLLNKIYTELYITEGQSEEVDTQHEVRQLERTSKKNIQDTPIKCQDIFKVLSEQQRHIRVVLTNGVAGVGKTFSVQKFSLDWAEGLENQDISLVLPLSCRELNLIRDEQHSLLSLLHVFHPTLQKIRAEDLTVWKLLFIFDGLDESRFSLGFNKHQVISDVTQVSSVGVLLVNLIQGNLLPSALIWITSRPAAAYQIPPSCVDRITEVRGFTDSQKEEYFRRRFSDEDLSKRIISHIKASRSLHIMCLIPVFCWITAIVLEDMMTRDQRGELPQTMTDLYSHFLRFR
;
A
#
# COMPACT_ATOMS: atom_id res chain seq x y z
N MET A 1 48.21 -40.31 8.28
CA MET A 1 49.09 -41.48 8.36
C MET A 1 48.26 -42.67 8.78
N ASP A 2 47.81 -43.56 7.92
CA ASP A 2 47.59 -43.55 6.48
C ASP A 2 46.58 -44.68 6.26
N GLU A 3 45.78 -44.52 5.21
CA GLU A 3 44.92 -45.53 4.62
C GLU A 3 45.70 -46.82 4.34
N ASP A 4 45.02 -47.97 4.33
CA ASP A 4 45.29 -48.84 3.19
C ASP A 4 44.11 -49.68 2.73
N ARG A 5 44.15 -49.85 1.42
CA ARG A 5 43.09 -50.05 0.45
C ARG A 5 43.25 -51.47 -0.11
N ALA A 6 42.15 -52.17 -0.36
CA ALA A 6 42.18 -53.41 -1.16
C ALA A 6 41.28 -53.28 -2.38
N GLU A 7 41.90 -53.38 -3.54
CA GLU A 7 41.36 -53.28 -4.89
C GLU A 7 40.60 -54.54 -5.34
N SER A 8 39.52 -54.31 -6.10
CA SER A 8 39.14 -54.91 -7.39
C SER A 8 39.62 -56.34 -7.73
N THR A 9 38.68 -57.24 -8.09
CA THR A 9 38.62 -57.80 -9.47
C THR A 9 37.27 -58.46 -9.80
N VAL A 10 36.83 -58.27 -11.06
CA VAL A 10 35.65 -58.84 -11.75
C VAL A 10 35.96 -60.26 -12.27
N PRO A 11 34.95 -61.12 -12.52
CA PRO A 11 34.77 -61.55 -13.91
C PRO A 11 33.29 -61.60 -14.35
N ARG A 12 33.14 -61.65 -15.67
CA ARG A 12 31.97 -61.28 -16.48
C ARG A 12 31.47 -62.52 -17.23
N TYR A 13 30.15 -62.54 -17.48
CA TYR A 13 29.39 -63.29 -18.50
C TYR A 13 29.03 -64.77 -18.29
N HIS A 14 27.72 -65.02 -18.30
CA HIS A 14 27.09 -65.94 -19.26
C HIS A 14 25.67 -65.47 -19.60
N GLU A 15 25.45 -65.11 -20.87
CA GLU A 15 24.12 -65.09 -21.49
C GLU A 15 23.67 -66.53 -21.76
N ARG A 16 22.43 -66.85 -21.37
CA ARG A 16 21.67 -67.95 -21.97
C ARG A 16 20.19 -67.57 -22.00
N SER A 17 19.67 -67.50 -23.22
CA SER A 17 18.29 -67.26 -23.59
C SER A 17 17.45 -68.55 -23.54
N ALA A 18 16.18 -68.42 -23.16
CA ALA A 18 14.97 -69.25 -23.44
C ALA A 18 14.06 -69.20 -22.20
N SER A 19 12.94 -68.48 -22.12
CA SER A 19 11.67 -68.51 -22.86
C SER A 19 10.53 -69.03 -21.97
N ILE A 20 9.54 -68.14 -21.76
CA ILE A 20 8.10 -68.37 -21.57
C ILE A 20 7.65 -69.07 -20.29
N GLY A 21 7.02 -68.28 -19.42
CA GLY A 21 6.07 -68.70 -18.41
C GLY A 21 5.17 -67.52 -18.05
N ASP A 22 3.98 -67.47 -18.64
CA ASP A 22 2.91 -66.52 -18.32
C ASP A 22 2.63 -66.53 -16.81
N SER A 23 2.70 -65.36 -16.18
CA SER A 23 1.81 -65.07 -15.04
C SER A 23 1.52 -63.57 -15.00
N SER A 24 0.23 -63.29 -15.05
CA SER A 24 -0.43 -62.00 -15.19
C SER A 24 -0.21 -61.09 -13.99
N CYS A 25 0.35 -59.89 -14.25
CA CYS A 25 0.32 -58.76 -13.32
C CYS A 25 -1.00 -57.97 -13.47
N PRO A 26 -1.59 -57.42 -12.39
CA PRO A 26 -2.85 -56.69 -12.49
C PRO A 26 -2.62 -55.29 -13.08
N GLU A 27 -3.04 -55.09 -14.33
CA GLU A 27 -3.05 -53.78 -15.02
C GLU A 27 -4.00 -52.74 -14.37
N GLY A 28 -4.78 -53.14 -13.37
CA GLY A 28 -5.77 -52.28 -12.70
C GLY A 28 -5.19 -51.20 -11.77
N GLU A 29 -4.01 -51.42 -11.18
CA GLU A 29 -3.43 -50.46 -10.21
C GLU A 29 -2.57 -49.38 -10.88
N LYS A 30 -1.91 -49.71 -11.99
CA LYS A 30 -1.13 -48.71 -12.75
C LYS A 30 -2.03 -47.72 -13.49
N LYS A 31 -3.19 -48.15 -14.01
CA LYS A 31 -4.13 -47.26 -14.70
C LYS A 31 -4.79 -46.25 -13.76
N ARG A 32 -5.23 -46.69 -12.58
CA ARG A 32 -5.78 -45.79 -11.54
C ARG A 32 -4.77 -44.77 -11.05
N ARG A 33 -3.50 -45.14 -10.87
CA ARG A 33 -2.46 -44.21 -10.38
C ARG A 33 -2.10 -43.13 -11.40
N THR A 34 -2.11 -43.46 -12.70
CA THR A 34 -1.85 -42.49 -13.77
C THR A 34 -3.07 -41.60 -14.07
N GLU A 35 -4.30 -42.11 -13.90
CA GLU A 35 -5.54 -41.33 -14.02
C GLU A 35 -5.73 -40.36 -12.85
N LEU A 36 -5.37 -40.76 -11.62
CA LEU A 36 -5.35 -39.87 -10.45
C LEU A 36 -4.29 -38.76 -10.59
N GLN A 37 -3.10 -39.08 -11.09
CA GLN A 37 -2.05 -38.08 -11.32
C GLN A 37 -2.37 -37.11 -12.46
N THR A 38 -3.02 -37.57 -13.53
CA THR A 38 -3.46 -36.68 -14.64
C THR A 38 -4.67 -35.83 -14.25
N ALA A 39 -5.57 -36.33 -13.39
CA ALA A 39 -6.64 -35.52 -12.80
C ALA A 39 -6.11 -34.43 -11.84
N ASP A 40 -5.11 -34.74 -11.00
CA ASP A 40 -4.46 -33.75 -10.12
C ASP A 40 -3.66 -32.70 -10.89
N LEU A 41 -2.98 -33.10 -11.98
CA LEU A 41 -2.27 -32.17 -12.86
C LEU A 41 -3.24 -31.27 -13.65
N ASN A 42 -4.34 -31.81 -14.14
CA ASN A 42 -5.35 -31.02 -14.86
C ASN A 42 -6.14 -30.10 -13.92
N ASN A 43 -6.44 -30.54 -12.68
CA ASN A 43 -7.04 -29.68 -11.66
C ASN A 43 -6.10 -28.56 -11.21
N SER A 44 -4.80 -28.84 -11.02
CA SER A 44 -3.82 -27.81 -10.63
C SER A 44 -3.54 -26.79 -11.74
N VAL A 45 -3.51 -27.22 -13.01
CA VAL A 45 -3.39 -26.31 -14.18
C VAL A 45 -4.67 -25.49 -14.37
N SER A 46 -5.85 -26.09 -14.19
CA SER A 46 -7.14 -25.37 -14.27
C SER A 46 -7.33 -24.39 -13.10
N GLN A 47 -6.94 -24.77 -11.88
CA GLN A 47 -6.95 -23.89 -10.70
C GLN A 47 -5.94 -22.75 -10.84
N GLY A 48 -4.75 -23.02 -11.38
CA GLY A 48 -3.74 -22.00 -11.63
C GLY A 48 -4.21 -20.93 -12.60
N GLY A 49 -4.93 -21.33 -13.67
CA GLY A 49 -5.55 -20.40 -14.61
C GLY A 49 -6.67 -19.55 -13.99
N GLU A 50 -7.51 -20.17 -13.15
CA GLU A 50 -8.62 -19.46 -12.49
C GLU A 50 -8.13 -18.46 -11.42
N LEU A 51 -7.13 -18.83 -10.60
CA LEU A 51 -6.51 -17.92 -9.63
C LEU A 51 -5.85 -16.73 -10.33
N GLN A 52 -5.21 -16.95 -11.47
CA GLN A 52 -4.60 -15.87 -12.25
C GLN A 52 -5.66 -14.89 -12.76
N GLU A 53 -6.81 -15.39 -13.24
CA GLU A 53 -7.93 -14.54 -13.67
C GLU A 53 -8.46 -13.67 -12.50
N VAL A 54 -8.53 -14.23 -11.30
CA VAL A 54 -8.94 -13.50 -10.08
C VAL A 54 -7.96 -12.39 -9.73
N ILE A 55 -6.64 -12.67 -9.79
CA ILE A 55 -5.59 -11.69 -9.52
C ILE A 55 -5.65 -10.55 -10.55
N GLU A 56 -5.78 -10.86 -11.84
CA GLU A 56 -5.91 -9.85 -12.89
C GLU A 56 -7.20 -9.02 -12.74
N GLY A 57 -8.32 -9.67 -12.39
CA GLY A 57 -9.56 -8.97 -12.06
C GLY A 57 -9.39 -7.99 -10.90
N HIS A 58 -8.65 -8.38 -9.86
CA HIS A 58 -8.32 -7.52 -8.72
C HIS A 58 -7.42 -6.34 -9.11
N LYS A 59 -6.39 -6.57 -9.93
CA LYS A 59 -5.54 -5.51 -10.48
C LYS A 59 -6.36 -4.49 -11.28
N ILE A 60 -7.25 -4.94 -12.16
CA ILE A 60 -8.14 -4.06 -12.93
C ILE A 60 -9.04 -3.23 -12.01
N SER A 61 -9.60 -3.86 -10.97
CA SER A 61 -10.45 -3.19 -9.97
C SER A 61 -9.68 -2.10 -9.22
N LEU A 62 -8.48 -2.42 -8.71
CA LEU A 62 -7.62 -1.46 -8.01
C LEU A 62 -7.17 -0.33 -8.91
N LYS A 63 -6.81 -0.61 -10.16
CA LYS A 63 -6.47 0.41 -11.16
C LYS A 63 -7.61 1.39 -11.32
N ARG A 64 -8.84 0.93 -11.60
CA ARG A 64 -10.01 1.81 -11.73
C ARG A 64 -10.26 2.66 -10.48
N ARG A 65 -10.04 2.10 -9.29
CA ARG A 65 -10.23 2.79 -8.01
C ARG A 65 -9.16 3.85 -7.72
N CYS A 66 -7.96 3.69 -8.25
CA CYS A 66 -6.80 4.53 -7.91
C CYS A 66 -6.27 5.40 -9.06
N GLU A 67 -6.68 5.15 -10.31
CA GLU A 67 -6.16 5.83 -11.49
C GLU A 67 -6.62 7.29 -11.61
N HIS A 68 -7.74 7.64 -10.96
CA HIS A 68 -8.33 8.98 -10.97
C HIS A 68 -8.38 9.58 -9.57
N VAL A 69 -8.14 10.88 -9.49
CA VAL A 69 -8.41 11.66 -8.28
C VAL A 69 -9.47 12.72 -8.52
N THR A 70 -10.33 12.91 -7.52
CA THR A 70 -11.37 13.93 -7.56
C THR A 70 -10.79 15.27 -7.08
N GLU A 71 -10.36 16.08 -8.03
CA GLU A 71 -10.18 17.52 -7.83
C GLU A 71 -11.58 18.16 -7.99
N GLY A 72 -12.04 18.98 -7.04
CA GLY A 72 -13.42 19.48 -6.98
C GLY A 72 -14.01 20.16 -8.26
N THR A 73 -15.32 20.45 -8.19
CA THR A 73 -16.19 21.16 -9.17
C THR A 73 -16.31 20.59 -10.59
N HIS A 74 -15.70 19.46 -10.93
CA HIS A 74 -16.08 18.73 -12.15
C HIS A 74 -17.24 17.77 -11.88
N GLU A 75 -18.17 17.72 -12.83
CA GLU A 75 -19.30 16.79 -12.85
C GLU A 75 -18.83 15.34 -12.64
N ALA A 76 -19.68 14.54 -11.99
CA ALA A 76 -19.40 13.15 -11.67
C ALA A 76 -18.98 12.36 -12.92
N GLY A 77 -17.68 12.08 -13.06
CA GLY A 77 -17.16 11.20 -14.10
C GLY A 77 -15.78 11.54 -14.70
N SER A 78 -15.23 12.75 -14.52
CA SER A 78 -13.94 13.14 -15.11
C SER A 78 -12.87 13.47 -14.06
N GLY A 79 -12.44 12.49 -13.27
CA GLY A 79 -11.29 12.69 -12.36
C GLY A 79 -10.00 12.95 -13.14
N THR A 80 -9.05 13.68 -12.54
CA THR A 80 -7.71 13.85 -13.13
C THR A 80 -6.93 12.55 -12.98
N LEU A 81 -6.24 12.11 -14.05
CA LEU A 81 -5.36 10.94 -13.97
C LEU A 81 -4.28 11.16 -12.90
N LEU A 82 -4.19 10.25 -11.94
CA LEU A 82 -3.24 10.33 -10.82
C LEU A 82 -1.80 10.49 -11.35
N ASN A 83 -1.40 9.66 -12.32
CA ASN A 83 -0.06 9.68 -12.90
C ASN A 83 0.30 11.02 -13.58
N LYS A 84 -0.70 11.79 -14.03
CA LYS A 84 -0.46 13.10 -14.67
C LYS A 84 0.01 14.15 -13.66
N ILE A 85 -0.52 14.10 -12.44
CA ILE A 85 -0.30 15.12 -11.41
C ILE A 85 0.53 14.62 -10.22
N TYR A 86 0.86 13.32 -10.18
CA TYR A 86 1.61 12.74 -9.08
C TYR A 86 3.01 13.33 -9.02
N THR A 87 3.35 13.85 -7.84
CA THR A 87 4.69 14.25 -7.44
C THR A 87 5.06 13.40 -6.24
N GLU A 88 6.24 12.79 -6.27
CA GLU A 88 6.72 11.96 -5.17
C GLU A 88 6.81 12.78 -3.87
N LEU A 89 6.34 12.21 -2.76
CA LEU A 89 6.39 12.86 -1.45
C LEU A 89 7.72 12.57 -0.77
N TYR A 90 8.21 13.52 0.00
CA TYR A 90 9.34 13.29 0.90
C TYR A 90 8.88 12.48 2.11
N ILE A 91 9.37 11.24 2.20
CA ILE A 91 9.09 10.31 3.30
C ILE A 91 10.41 9.97 3.97
N THR A 92 10.41 9.94 5.31
CA THR A 92 11.59 9.62 6.12
C THR A 92 11.32 8.41 7.01
N GLU A 93 12.34 7.59 7.25
CA GLU A 93 12.28 6.56 8.31
C GLU A 93 12.49 7.21 9.69
N GLY A 94 11.69 6.77 10.68
CA GLY A 94 11.64 7.33 12.03
C GLY A 94 10.50 8.31 12.25
N GLN A 95 10.40 8.81 13.48
CA GLN A 95 9.49 9.87 13.89
C GLN A 95 10.31 11.02 14.46
N SER A 96 9.97 12.26 14.13
CA SER A 96 10.63 13.41 14.76
C SER A 96 10.40 13.42 16.29
N GLU A 97 11.45 13.67 17.06
CA GLU A 97 11.52 13.49 18.54
C GLU A 97 10.54 14.35 19.38
N GLU A 98 9.66 15.17 18.80
CA GLU A 98 8.85 16.16 19.54
C GLU A 98 7.35 16.02 19.25
N VAL A 99 6.72 14.94 19.75
CA VAL A 99 5.27 14.65 19.62
C VAL A 99 4.50 15.09 20.88
N ASP A 100 4.90 16.18 21.52
CA ASP A 100 4.12 16.79 22.63
C ASP A 100 3.67 18.22 22.32
N THR A 101 3.26 18.47 21.07
CA THR A 101 2.57 19.74 20.77
C THR A 101 1.33 19.50 19.92
N GLN A 102 0.18 19.82 20.51
CA GLN A 102 -1.19 19.81 19.98
C GLN A 102 -1.40 20.76 18.76
N HIS A 103 -0.35 21.19 18.08
CA HIS A 103 -0.42 22.20 17.03
C HIS A 103 0.33 21.75 15.76
N GLU A 104 -0.43 21.25 14.80
CA GLU A 104 0.04 20.90 13.45
C GLU A 104 0.80 22.07 12.78
N VAL A 105 0.40 23.32 13.06
CA VAL A 105 1.07 24.54 12.56
C VAL A 105 2.52 24.65 13.04
N ARG A 106 2.81 24.32 14.31
CA ARG A 106 4.18 24.37 14.86
C ARG A 106 5.07 23.27 14.29
N GLN A 107 4.49 22.16 13.82
CA GLN A 107 5.25 21.10 13.16
C GLN A 107 5.75 21.58 11.80
N LEU A 108 4.87 22.17 10.97
CA LEU A 108 5.21 22.70 9.64
C LEU A 108 6.36 23.72 9.66
N GLU A 109 6.32 24.67 10.61
CA GLU A 109 7.35 25.71 10.75
C GLU A 109 8.72 25.16 11.21
N ARG A 110 8.72 24.03 11.92
CA ARG A 110 9.94 23.38 12.44
C ARG A 110 10.56 22.42 11.43
N THR A 111 9.74 21.69 10.64
CA THR A 111 10.21 20.82 9.56
C THR A 111 11.00 21.59 8.51
N SER A 112 10.63 22.85 8.24
CA SER A 112 11.39 23.74 7.35
C SER A 112 12.78 24.16 7.91
N LYS A 113 13.10 23.91 9.18
CA LYS A 113 14.28 24.46 9.87
C LYS A 113 15.29 23.42 10.38
N LYS A 114 15.01 22.11 10.35
CA LYS A 114 15.87 21.10 10.99
C LYS A 114 16.77 20.36 9.99
N ASN A 115 18.08 20.36 10.29
CA ASN A 115 19.08 19.38 9.83
C ASN A 115 19.07 18.16 10.76
N ILE A 116 17.95 17.42 10.83
CA ILE A 116 17.99 16.07 11.42
C ILE A 116 18.62 15.15 10.37
N GLN A 117 19.38 14.14 10.79
CA GLN A 117 19.81 13.03 9.93
C GLN A 117 18.58 12.20 9.51
N ASP A 118 17.68 12.82 8.74
CA ASP A 118 16.51 12.19 8.17
C ASP A 118 17.01 11.15 7.15
N THR A 119 16.61 9.89 7.30
CA THR A 119 16.91 8.84 6.32
C THR A 119 15.75 8.79 5.33
N PRO A 120 15.89 9.35 4.10
CA PRO A 120 14.81 9.34 3.14
C PRO A 120 14.50 7.92 2.72
N ILE A 121 13.22 7.61 2.53
CA ILE A 121 12.77 6.31 2.07
C ILE A 121 11.71 6.51 0.98
N LYS A 122 11.80 5.74 -0.10
CA LYS A 122 10.77 5.76 -1.14
C LYS A 122 9.56 4.96 -0.67
N CYS A 123 8.37 5.37 -1.10
CA CYS A 123 7.12 4.69 -0.74
C CYS A 123 7.13 3.19 -1.12
N GLN A 124 7.72 2.83 -2.26
CA GLN A 124 7.84 1.44 -2.72
C GLN A 124 8.82 0.58 -1.91
N ASP A 125 9.70 1.23 -1.14
CA ASP A 125 10.77 0.60 -0.37
C ASP A 125 10.45 0.48 1.13
N ILE A 126 9.25 0.88 1.56
CA ILE A 126 8.87 0.89 2.99
C ILE A 126 8.91 -0.47 3.69
N PHE A 127 8.87 -1.58 2.93
CA PHE A 127 9.04 -2.94 3.46
C PHE A 127 10.42 -3.54 3.17
N LYS A 128 11.27 -2.86 2.40
CA LYS A 128 12.63 -3.34 2.11
C LYS A 128 13.53 -3.12 3.32
N VAL A 129 14.34 -4.13 3.61
CA VAL A 129 15.43 -4.06 4.58
C VAL A 129 16.54 -3.21 3.94
N LEU A 130 16.76 -2.00 4.45
CA LEU A 130 17.70 -1.02 3.88
C LEU A 130 19.08 -1.07 4.56
N SER A 131 19.19 -1.73 5.71
CA SER A 131 20.45 -1.98 6.41
C SER A 131 20.49 -3.37 7.01
N GLU A 132 21.68 -3.96 7.13
CA GLU A 132 21.89 -5.30 7.70
C GLU A 132 21.46 -5.42 9.17
N GLN A 133 21.26 -4.28 9.85
CA GLN A 133 20.82 -4.18 11.24
C GLN A 133 19.29 -4.27 11.37
N GLN A 134 18.54 -4.05 10.29
CA GLN A 134 17.09 -4.11 10.30
C GLN A 134 16.60 -5.56 10.28
N ARG A 135 15.73 -5.89 11.24
CA ARG A 135 15.01 -7.17 11.27
C ARG A 135 13.95 -7.21 10.17
N HIS A 136 13.31 -8.36 10.01
CA HIS A 136 12.15 -8.52 9.13
C HIS A 136 11.09 -7.44 9.41
N ILE A 137 10.72 -6.66 8.39
CA ILE A 137 9.73 -5.58 8.49
C ILE A 137 8.38 -6.13 8.03
N ARG A 138 7.46 -6.31 8.97
CA ARG A 138 6.10 -6.78 8.71
C ARG A 138 5.09 -5.65 8.84
N VAL A 139 5.20 -4.83 9.89
CA VAL A 139 4.26 -3.76 10.20
C VAL A 139 4.92 -2.40 10.07
N VAL A 140 4.43 -1.61 9.12
CA VAL A 140 4.85 -0.22 8.89
C VAL A 140 3.74 0.73 9.33
N LEU A 141 4.07 1.68 10.21
CA LEU A 141 3.19 2.79 10.57
C LEU A 141 3.70 4.08 9.93
N THR A 142 2.91 4.65 9.03
CA THR A 142 3.20 5.91 8.36
C THR A 142 2.39 7.05 8.96
N ASN A 143 3.10 7.99 9.57
CA ASN A 143 2.54 9.19 10.17
C ASN A 143 2.60 10.39 9.22
N GLY A 144 1.77 11.39 9.51
CA GLY A 144 1.84 12.68 8.84
C GLY A 144 0.60 13.54 9.13
N VAL A 145 0.73 14.86 9.00
CA VAL A 145 -0.38 15.80 9.26
C VAL A 145 -1.51 15.65 8.23
N ALA A 146 -2.65 16.29 8.48
CA ALA A 146 -3.76 16.30 7.54
C ALA A 146 -3.33 16.89 6.18
N GLY A 147 -3.83 16.31 5.07
CA GLY A 147 -3.54 16.82 3.72
C GLY A 147 -2.11 16.61 3.20
N VAL A 148 -1.21 16.00 3.98
CA VAL A 148 0.20 15.80 3.59
C VAL A 148 0.41 14.77 2.48
N GLY A 149 -0.62 14.00 2.14
CA GLY A 149 -0.58 13.05 1.02
C GLY A 149 -0.49 11.56 1.41
N LYS A 150 -0.75 11.18 2.68
CA LYS A 150 -0.75 9.76 3.11
C LYS A 150 -1.63 8.85 2.23
N THR A 151 -2.92 9.17 2.09
CA THR A 151 -3.85 8.45 1.22
C THR A 151 -3.43 8.51 -0.26
N PHE A 152 -2.84 9.63 -0.69
CA PHE A 152 -2.35 9.79 -2.06
C PHE A 152 -1.18 8.83 -2.36
N SER A 153 -0.29 8.60 -1.39
CA SER A 153 0.75 7.57 -1.47
C SER A 153 0.18 6.16 -1.53
N VAL A 154 -0.85 5.85 -0.73
CA VAL A 154 -1.53 4.54 -0.76
C VAL A 154 -2.17 4.29 -2.13
N GLN A 155 -2.85 5.30 -2.70
CA GLN A 155 -3.44 5.22 -4.03
C GLN A 155 -2.37 4.99 -5.10
N LYS A 156 -1.28 5.76 -5.08
CA LYS A 156 -0.18 5.60 -6.03
C LYS A 156 0.48 4.23 -5.93
N PHE A 157 0.81 3.78 -4.73
CA PHE A 157 1.39 2.45 -4.50
C PHE A 157 0.47 1.34 -5.05
N SER A 158 -0.83 1.44 -4.76
CA SER A 158 -1.82 0.45 -5.23
C SER A 158 -1.96 0.47 -6.75
N LEU A 159 -1.90 1.65 -7.38
CA LEU A 159 -1.93 1.80 -8.83
C LEU A 159 -0.68 1.20 -9.47
N ASP A 160 0.52 1.50 -8.97
CA ASP A 160 1.78 1.00 -9.51
C ASP A 160 1.87 -0.53 -9.41
N TRP A 161 1.41 -1.10 -8.28
CA TRP A 161 1.29 -2.55 -8.15
C TRP A 161 0.29 -3.14 -9.16
N ALA A 162 -0.87 -2.51 -9.33
CA ALA A 162 -1.89 -2.98 -10.27
C ALA A 162 -1.45 -2.88 -11.74
N GLU A 163 -0.63 -1.88 -12.08
CA GLU A 163 -0.03 -1.71 -13.42
C GLU A 163 1.19 -2.59 -13.67
N GLY A 164 1.64 -3.35 -12.67
CA GLY A 164 2.79 -4.24 -12.81
C GLY A 164 4.15 -3.54 -12.71
N LEU A 165 4.18 -2.29 -12.22
CA LEU A 165 5.39 -1.45 -12.22
C LEU A 165 6.29 -1.75 -11.03
N GLU A 166 5.72 -1.93 -9.84
CA GLU A 166 6.45 -2.07 -8.59
C GLU A 166 5.87 -3.17 -7.69
N ASN A 167 6.67 -3.66 -6.74
CA ASN A 167 6.26 -4.60 -5.68
C ASN A 167 5.54 -5.88 -6.16
N GLN A 168 5.90 -6.41 -7.34
CA GLN A 168 5.30 -7.63 -7.90
C GLN A 168 5.69 -8.93 -7.17
N ASP A 169 6.57 -8.84 -6.17
CA ASP A 169 6.81 -9.92 -5.22
C ASP A 169 5.62 -10.14 -4.26
N ILE A 170 4.73 -9.16 -4.13
CA ILE A 170 3.49 -9.23 -3.36
C ILE A 170 2.37 -9.81 -4.23
N SER A 171 1.77 -10.91 -3.77
CA SER A 171 0.70 -11.63 -4.46
C SER A 171 -0.60 -10.82 -4.55
N LEU A 172 -0.98 -10.12 -3.46
CA LEU A 172 -2.13 -9.22 -3.44
C LEU A 172 -1.87 -7.99 -2.57
N VAL A 173 -2.27 -6.83 -3.07
CA VAL A 173 -2.41 -5.59 -2.30
C VAL A 173 -3.87 -5.39 -1.92
N LEU A 174 -4.15 -5.20 -0.64
CA LEU A 174 -5.50 -5.16 -0.07
C LEU A 174 -5.70 -3.84 0.71
N PRO A 175 -5.96 -2.71 0.02
CA PRO A 175 -6.23 -1.44 0.68
C PRO A 175 -7.65 -1.41 1.24
N LEU A 176 -7.72 -1.22 2.56
CA LEU A 176 -8.92 -1.12 3.37
C LEU A 176 -8.96 0.27 4.01
N SER A 177 -9.90 1.11 3.57
CA SER A 177 -10.11 2.42 4.20
C SER A 177 -10.76 2.25 5.56
N CYS A 178 -10.18 2.81 6.62
CA CYS A 178 -10.80 2.83 7.94
C CYS A 178 -12.15 3.55 7.94
N ARG A 179 -12.32 4.53 7.04
CA ARG A 179 -13.59 5.21 6.80
C ARG A 179 -14.66 4.27 6.27
N GLU A 180 -14.31 3.41 5.33
CA GLU A 180 -15.23 2.42 4.75
C GLU A 180 -15.49 1.27 5.74
N LEU A 181 -14.48 0.84 6.50
CA LEU A 181 -14.63 -0.14 7.58
C LEU A 181 -15.65 0.32 8.64
N ASN A 182 -15.78 1.63 8.88
CA ASN A 182 -16.79 2.15 9.80
C ASN A 182 -18.23 1.82 9.38
N LEU A 183 -18.49 1.56 8.10
CA LEU A 183 -19.84 1.27 7.59
C LEU A 183 -20.36 -0.09 8.08
N ILE A 184 -19.46 -1.02 8.38
CA ILE A 184 -19.78 -2.38 8.83
C ILE A 184 -19.25 -2.66 10.25
N ARG A 185 -18.90 -1.61 11.00
CA ARG A 185 -18.24 -1.74 12.32
C ARG A 185 -19.06 -2.53 13.35
N ASP A 186 -20.37 -2.52 13.19
CA ASP A 186 -21.35 -3.14 14.08
C ASP A 186 -21.73 -4.57 13.60
N GLU A 187 -21.19 -4.99 12.45
CA GLU A 187 -21.32 -6.33 11.90
C GLU A 187 -20.16 -7.24 12.33
N GLN A 188 -20.37 -8.55 12.20
CA GLN A 188 -19.32 -9.53 12.39
C GLN A 188 -18.99 -10.20 11.06
N HIS A 189 -17.69 -10.35 10.82
CA HIS A 189 -17.14 -10.90 9.59
C HIS A 189 -16.03 -11.88 9.92
N SER A 190 -15.78 -12.85 9.06
CA SER A 190 -14.47 -13.49 9.01
C SER A 190 -13.52 -12.62 8.19
N LEU A 191 -12.21 -12.87 8.23
CA LEU A 191 -11.31 -12.12 7.34
C LEU A 191 -11.65 -12.40 5.87
N LEU A 192 -11.97 -13.64 5.53
CA LEU A 192 -12.37 -14.00 4.17
C LEU A 192 -13.64 -13.24 3.74
N SER A 193 -14.68 -13.21 4.57
CA SER A 193 -15.92 -12.49 4.24
C SER A 193 -15.70 -10.97 4.17
N LEU A 194 -14.86 -10.42 5.05
CA LEU A 194 -14.45 -9.01 5.03
C LEU A 194 -13.79 -8.67 3.68
N LEU A 195 -12.86 -9.50 3.22
CA LEU A 195 -12.19 -9.30 1.92
C LEU A 195 -13.17 -9.35 0.75
N HIS A 196 -14.15 -10.25 0.78
CA HIS A 196 -15.18 -10.34 -0.25
C HIS A 196 -16.10 -9.10 -0.30
N VAL A 197 -16.31 -8.43 0.84
CA VAL A 197 -17.07 -7.17 0.92
C VAL A 197 -16.30 -6.02 0.28
N PHE A 198 -15.03 -5.81 0.63
CA PHE A 198 -14.25 -4.66 0.14
C PHE A 198 -13.56 -4.90 -1.21
N HIS A 199 -13.36 -6.16 -1.59
CA HIS A 199 -12.76 -6.57 -2.85
C HIS A 199 -13.61 -7.67 -3.52
N PRO A 200 -14.77 -7.33 -4.12
CA PRO A 200 -15.68 -8.31 -4.70
C PRO A 200 -15.10 -9.15 -5.84
N THR A 201 -14.01 -8.72 -6.46
CA THR A 201 -13.26 -9.51 -7.45
C THR A 201 -12.61 -10.76 -6.85
N LEU A 202 -12.46 -10.80 -5.53
CA LEU A 202 -11.80 -11.88 -4.80
C LEU A 202 -12.75 -13.01 -4.36
N GLN A 203 -14.02 -13.00 -4.78
CA GLN A 203 -15.04 -13.98 -4.33
C GLN A 203 -14.67 -15.45 -4.55
N LYS A 204 -13.78 -15.72 -5.51
CA LYS A 204 -13.29 -17.07 -5.83
C LYS A 204 -12.09 -17.51 -4.97
N ILE A 205 -11.51 -16.60 -4.19
CA ILE A 205 -10.41 -16.91 -3.28
C ILE A 205 -10.91 -17.77 -2.13
N ARG A 206 -10.14 -18.80 -1.80
CA ARG A 206 -10.42 -19.68 -0.67
C ARG A 206 -9.50 -19.34 0.49
N ALA A 207 -9.88 -19.79 1.68
CA ALA A 207 -9.12 -19.58 2.91
C ALA A 207 -7.67 -20.07 2.79
N GLU A 208 -7.46 -21.23 2.16
CA GLU A 208 -6.14 -21.83 1.95
C GLU A 208 -5.22 -20.97 1.07
N ASP A 209 -5.77 -20.30 0.04
CA ASP A 209 -4.99 -19.47 -0.87
C ASP A 209 -4.39 -18.26 -0.12
N LEU A 210 -5.16 -17.65 0.80
CA LEU A 210 -4.70 -16.53 1.64
C LEU A 210 -3.53 -16.89 2.56
N THR A 211 -3.40 -18.16 2.96
CA THR A 211 -2.33 -18.58 3.88
C THR A 211 -0.98 -18.79 3.20
N VAL A 212 -0.98 -19.03 1.88
CA VAL A 212 0.23 -19.29 1.09
C VAL A 212 0.75 -18.02 0.43
N TRP A 213 -0.13 -17.08 0.13
CA TRP A 213 0.20 -15.86 -0.60
C TRP A 213 0.93 -14.81 0.24
N LYS A 214 1.80 -14.05 -0.43
CA LYS A 214 2.42 -12.86 0.17
C LYS A 214 1.43 -11.70 0.06
N LEU A 215 0.68 -11.46 1.11
CA LEU A 215 -0.38 -10.45 1.17
C LEU A 215 0.15 -9.15 1.78
N LEU A 216 -0.31 -8.01 1.25
CA LEU A 216 -0.15 -6.70 1.88
C LEU A 216 -1.51 -6.10 2.21
N PHE A 217 -1.79 -5.92 3.49
CA PHE A 217 -2.95 -5.15 3.95
C PHE A 217 -2.54 -3.70 4.16
N ILE A 218 -3.31 -2.77 3.59
CA ILE A 218 -3.11 -1.33 3.83
C ILE A 218 -4.32 -0.79 4.59
N PHE A 219 -4.14 -0.44 5.86
CA PHE A 219 -5.14 0.22 6.68
C PHE A 219 -4.97 1.73 6.56
N ASP A 220 -5.72 2.33 5.62
CA ASP A 220 -5.61 3.76 5.32
C ASP A 220 -6.54 4.59 6.23
N GLY A 221 -5.99 5.61 6.87
CA GLY A 221 -6.73 6.58 7.67
C GLY A 221 -7.14 6.07 9.04
N LEU A 222 -6.23 5.46 9.82
CA LEU A 222 -6.53 4.95 11.16
C LEU A 222 -7.16 6.02 12.08
N ASP A 223 -6.82 7.29 11.90
CA ASP A 223 -7.40 8.41 12.63
C ASP A 223 -8.89 8.68 12.32
N GLU A 224 -9.44 8.04 11.28
CA GLU A 224 -10.85 8.08 10.92
C GLU A 224 -11.63 6.87 11.47
N SER A 225 -10.95 5.90 12.10
CA SER A 225 -11.61 4.73 12.68
C SER A 225 -12.54 5.13 13.84
N ARG A 226 -13.73 4.52 13.87
CA ARG A 226 -14.76 4.70 14.92
C ARG A 226 -14.97 3.46 15.77
N PHE A 227 -14.13 2.44 15.57
CA PHE A 227 -14.11 1.21 16.35
C PHE A 227 -12.84 1.19 17.21
N SER A 228 -12.93 0.60 18.39
CA SER A 228 -11.79 0.49 19.30
C SER A 228 -10.90 -0.70 18.90
N LEU A 229 -9.62 -0.42 18.65
CA LEU A 229 -8.59 -1.47 18.53
C LEU A 229 -8.20 -1.94 19.94
N GLY A 230 -8.90 -2.99 20.41
CA GLY A 230 -8.73 -3.53 21.75
C GLY A 230 -7.51 -4.44 21.88
N PHE A 231 -6.29 -3.91 21.71
CA PHE A 231 -5.04 -4.70 21.83
C PHE A 231 -4.85 -5.41 23.18
N ASN A 232 -5.52 -4.91 24.23
CA ASN A 232 -5.50 -5.50 25.57
C ASN A 232 -6.56 -6.59 25.78
N LYS A 233 -7.42 -6.86 24.79
CA LYS A 233 -8.46 -7.88 24.87
C LYS A 233 -7.87 -9.22 24.40
N HIS A 234 -7.94 -10.25 25.24
CA HIS A 234 -7.32 -11.57 25.00
C HIS A 234 -8.02 -12.45 23.96
N GLN A 235 -8.66 -11.89 22.93
CA GLN A 235 -9.29 -12.68 21.88
C GLN A 235 -8.30 -12.94 20.73
N VAL A 236 -7.73 -14.14 20.72
CA VAL A 236 -6.82 -14.61 19.68
C VAL A 236 -7.61 -15.31 18.57
N ILE A 237 -7.37 -14.88 17.33
CA ILE A 237 -7.95 -15.47 16.11
C ILE A 237 -6.82 -15.76 15.15
N SER A 238 -6.75 -17.01 14.68
CA SER A 238 -5.74 -17.47 13.72
C SER A 238 -6.32 -18.05 12.43
N ASP A 239 -7.63 -18.32 12.40
CA ASP A 239 -8.34 -18.85 11.23
C ASP A 239 -9.03 -17.71 10.47
N VAL A 240 -8.75 -17.60 9.18
CA VAL A 240 -9.32 -16.57 8.29
C VAL A 240 -10.83 -16.72 8.07
N THR A 241 -11.41 -17.87 8.43
CA THR A 241 -12.85 -18.16 8.36
C THR A 241 -13.58 -17.90 9.68
N GLN A 242 -12.85 -17.69 10.78
CA GLN A 242 -13.46 -17.41 12.08
C GLN A 242 -14.08 -16.00 12.10
N VAL A 243 -15.37 -15.95 12.43
CA VAL A 243 -16.16 -14.71 12.49
C VAL A 243 -15.88 -13.93 13.77
N SER A 244 -15.67 -12.62 13.65
CA SER A 244 -15.47 -11.70 14.77
C SER A 244 -15.77 -10.25 14.35
N SER A 245 -15.64 -9.31 15.29
CA SER A 245 -15.72 -7.88 14.99
C SER A 245 -14.53 -7.41 14.15
N VAL A 246 -14.74 -6.38 13.33
CA VAL A 246 -13.69 -5.75 12.51
C VAL A 246 -12.45 -5.38 13.34
N GLY A 247 -12.66 -4.76 14.50
CA GLY A 247 -11.55 -4.37 15.39
C GLY A 247 -10.70 -5.55 15.86
N VAL A 248 -11.32 -6.70 16.17
CA VAL A 248 -10.60 -7.91 16.59
C VAL A 248 -9.84 -8.53 15.41
N LEU A 249 -10.42 -8.55 14.21
CA LEU A 249 -9.72 -9.02 13.00
C LEU A 249 -8.46 -8.18 12.72
N LEU A 250 -8.60 -6.86 12.75
CA LEU A 250 -7.48 -5.92 12.53
C LEU A 250 -6.38 -6.09 13.59
N VAL A 251 -6.73 -6.19 14.87
CA VAL A 251 -5.76 -6.44 15.94
C VAL A 251 -5.01 -7.74 15.72
N ASN A 252 -5.70 -8.83 15.38
CA ASN A 252 -5.06 -10.13 15.15
C ASN A 252 -4.19 -10.16 13.89
N LEU A 253 -4.55 -9.41 12.83
CA LEU A 253 -3.67 -9.16 11.69
C LEU A 253 -2.43 -8.38 12.12
N ILE A 254 -2.57 -7.29 12.88
CA ILE A 254 -1.43 -6.45 13.29
C ILE A 254 -0.49 -7.23 14.22
N GLN A 255 -1.01 -8.00 15.17
CA GLN A 255 -0.22 -8.83 16.08
C GLN A 255 0.39 -10.07 15.40
N GLY A 256 -0.07 -10.44 14.20
CA GLY A 256 0.41 -11.63 13.49
C GLY A 256 -0.19 -12.94 13.97
N ASN A 257 -1.25 -12.91 14.77
CA ASN A 257 -2.03 -14.11 15.11
C ASN A 257 -2.78 -14.62 13.87
N LEU A 258 -3.31 -13.68 13.07
CA LEU A 258 -3.97 -13.93 11.80
C LEU A 258 -3.02 -13.57 10.66
N LEU A 259 -2.79 -14.51 9.74
CA LEU A 259 -1.86 -14.37 8.61
C LEU A 259 -0.48 -13.83 9.04
N PRO A 260 0.33 -14.64 9.75
CA PRO A 260 1.61 -14.20 10.31
C PRO A 260 2.59 -13.65 9.26
N SER A 261 2.54 -14.16 8.03
CA SER A 261 3.41 -13.74 6.92
C SER A 261 2.93 -12.48 6.17
N ALA A 262 1.72 -11.98 6.46
CA ALA A 262 1.19 -10.81 5.77
C ALA A 262 1.91 -9.52 6.19
N LEU A 263 2.19 -8.68 5.21
CA LEU A 263 2.68 -7.31 5.41
C LEU A 263 1.51 -6.40 5.78
N ILE A 264 1.73 -5.46 6.69
CA ILE A 264 0.73 -4.53 7.17
C ILE A 264 1.28 -3.11 7.04
N TRP A 265 0.58 -2.25 6.29
CA TRP A 265 0.86 -0.83 6.20
C TRP A 265 -0.29 -0.03 6.81
N ILE A 266 -0.01 0.79 7.81
CA ILE A 266 -1.01 1.62 8.49
C ILE A 266 -0.67 3.08 8.21
N THR A 267 -1.64 3.87 7.77
CA THR A 267 -1.49 5.33 7.70
C THR A 267 -2.29 6.00 8.82
N SER A 268 -1.73 7.03 9.45
CA SER A 268 -2.42 7.73 10.53
C SER A 268 -1.95 9.18 10.68
N ARG A 269 -2.79 10.02 11.27
CA ARG A 269 -2.31 11.25 11.93
C ARG A 269 -1.60 10.90 13.24
N PRO A 270 -0.56 11.66 13.64
CA PRO A 270 0.15 11.42 14.91
C PRO A 270 -0.78 11.30 16.12
N ALA A 271 -1.86 12.09 16.14
CA ALA A 271 -2.84 12.10 17.22
C ALA A 271 -3.63 10.79 17.38
N ALA A 272 -3.61 9.87 16.42
CA ALA A 272 -4.30 8.58 16.50
C ALA A 272 -3.35 7.38 16.40
N ALA A 273 -2.07 7.63 16.11
CA ALA A 273 -1.01 6.62 16.01
C ALA A 273 -0.83 5.83 17.32
N TYR A 274 -1.11 6.46 18.47
CA TYR A 274 -1.02 5.84 19.80
C TYR A 274 -1.94 4.62 19.98
N GLN A 275 -2.94 4.45 19.11
CA GLN A 275 -3.82 3.28 19.12
C GLN A 275 -3.07 1.99 18.78
N ILE A 276 -1.93 2.07 18.09
CA ILE A 276 -1.10 0.92 17.76
C ILE A 276 0.04 0.83 18.78
N PRO A 277 0.15 -0.27 19.56
CA PRO A 277 1.25 -0.45 20.49
C PRO A 277 2.60 -0.43 19.76
N PRO A 278 3.63 0.27 20.28
CA PRO A 278 4.95 0.30 19.66
C PRO A 278 5.56 -1.10 19.47
N SER A 279 5.22 -2.06 20.35
CA SER A 279 5.65 -3.45 20.25
C SER A 279 5.11 -4.19 19.02
N CYS A 280 4.10 -3.65 18.35
CA CYS A 280 3.50 -4.23 17.14
C CYS A 280 4.04 -3.59 15.84
N VAL A 281 4.92 -2.59 15.93
CA VAL A 281 5.41 -1.83 14.77
C VAL A 281 6.89 -2.11 14.56
N ASP A 282 7.26 -2.60 13.36
CA ASP A 282 8.66 -2.87 13.02
C ASP A 282 9.35 -1.63 12.47
N ARG A 283 8.60 -0.77 11.77
CA ARG A 283 9.11 0.46 11.17
C ARG A 283 8.10 1.60 11.27
N ILE A 284 8.58 2.77 11.66
CA ILE A 284 7.83 4.02 11.61
C ILE A 284 8.37 4.85 10.44
N THR A 285 7.46 5.44 9.68
CA THR A 285 7.80 6.42 8.62
C THR A 285 6.97 7.68 8.80
N GLU A 286 7.46 8.79 8.26
CA GLU A 286 6.75 10.07 8.30
C GLU A 286 6.70 10.70 6.91
N VAL A 287 5.48 11.03 6.45
CA VAL A 287 5.28 11.83 5.24
C VAL A 287 5.43 13.30 5.63
N ARG A 288 6.48 13.94 5.11
CA ARG A 288 6.84 15.33 5.41
C ARG A 288 6.25 16.32 4.39
N GLY A 289 5.72 15.84 3.27
CA GLY A 289 5.15 16.65 2.19
C GLY A 289 6.15 16.86 1.06
N PHE A 290 6.20 18.06 0.48
CA PHE A 290 7.09 18.40 -0.64
C PHE A 290 8.35 19.16 -0.22
N THR A 291 9.50 18.72 -0.71
CA THR A 291 10.71 19.55 -0.77
C THR A 291 10.52 20.70 -1.76
N ASP A 292 11.43 21.68 -1.76
CA ASP A 292 11.33 22.81 -2.69
C ASP A 292 11.37 22.40 -4.16
N SER A 293 12.16 21.39 -4.51
CA SER A 293 12.17 20.84 -5.88
C SER A 293 10.85 20.14 -6.23
N GLN A 294 10.27 19.39 -5.30
CA GLN A 294 8.98 18.72 -5.48
C GLN A 294 7.83 19.72 -5.60
N LYS A 295 7.85 20.84 -4.86
CA LYS A 295 6.86 21.93 -5.02
C LYS A 295 6.84 22.43 -6.46
N GLU A 296 8.01 22.73 -7.02
CA GLU A 296 8.10 23.21 -8.40
C GLU A 296 7.68 22.14 -9.41
N GLU A 297 8.07 20.89 -9.19
CA GLU A 297 7.65 19.76 -10.03
C GLU A 297 6.12 19.64 -10.07
N TYR A 298 5.45 19.75 -8.92
CA TYR A 298 3.99 19.71 -8.83
C TYR A 298 3.35 20.76 -9.74
N PHE A 299 3.75 22.03 -9.63
CA PHE A 299 3.16 23.11 -10.45
C PHE A 299 3.54 23.01 -11.93
N ARG A 300 4.71 22.45 -12.26
CA ARG A 300 5.07 22.16 -13.67
C ARG A 300 4.23 21.05 -14.27
N ARG A 301 3.97 19.98 -13.51
CA ARG A 301 3.12 18.87 -13.97
C ARG A 301 1.66 19.28 -14.09
N ARG A 302 1.18 20.15 -13.19
CA ARG A 302 -0.23 20.53 -13.11
C ARG A 302 -0.67 21.46 -14.24
N PHE A 303 0.20 22.34 -14.73
CA PHE A 303 -0.11 23.32 -15.76
C PHE A 303 0.63 23.00 -17.06
N SER A 304 -0.12 22.79 -18.14
CA SER A 304 0.45 22.57 -19.47
C SER A 304 1.05 23.84 -20.09
N ASP A 305 0.58 25.02 -19.65
CA ASP A 305 1.14 26.31 -20.04
C ASP A 305 2.39 26.59 -19.18
N GLU A 306 3.55 26.57 -19.84
CA GLU A 306 4.85 26.75 -19.20
C GLU A 306 5.04 28.17 -18.62
N ASP A 307 4.48 29.19 -19.27
CA ASP A 307 4.59 30.58 -18.83
C ASP A 307 3.69 30.84 -17.62
N LEU A 308 2.46 30.30 -17.63
CA LEU A 308 1.58 30.31 -16.46
C LEU A 308 2.24 29.58 -15.28
N SER A 309 2.79 28.38 -15.52
CA SER A 309 3.49 27.61 -14.49
C SER A 309 4.67 28.40 -13.89
N LYS A 310 5.51 29.01 -14.72
CA LYS A 310 6.63 29.87 -14.27
C LYS A 310 6.16 31.04 -13.43
N ARG A 311 5.09 31.73 -13.84
CA ARG A 311 4.51 32.86 -13.09
C ARG A 311 3.99 32.42 -11.73
N ILE A 312 3.27 31.29 -11.66
CA ILE A 312 2.76 30.71 -10.41
C ILE A 312 3.91 30.34 -9.48
N ILE A 313 4.91 29.61 -9.97
CA ILE A 313 6.09 29.22 -9.18
C ILE A 313 6.82 30.47 -8.65
N SER A 314 7.01 31.48 -9.48
CA SER A 314 7.64 32.75 -9.10
C SER A 314 6.87 33.45 -7.98
N HIS A 315 5.54 33.56 -8.10
CA HIS A 315 4.67 34.15 -7.07
C HIS A 315 4.75 33.40 -5.75
N ILE A 316 4.70 32.06 -5.79
CA ILE A 316 4.80 31.22 -4.58
C ILE A 316 6.16 31.42 -3.92
N LYS A 317 7.26 31.47 -4.68
CA LYS A 317 8.61 31.72 -4.12
C LYS A 317 8.74 33.11 -3.52
N ALA A 318 8.11 34.12 -4.12
CA ALA A 318 8.13 35.49 -3.61
C ALA A 318 7.33 35.64 -2.29
N SER A 319 6.24 34.87 -2.13
CA SER A 319 5.47 34.84 -0.89
C SER A 319 5.98 33.77 0.07
N ARG A 320 6.63 34.20 1.15
CA ARG A 320 7.07 33.30 2.23
C ARG A 320 5.93 32.46 2.80
N SER A 321 4.73 33.03 2.94
CA SER A 321 3.59 32.29 3.46
C SER A 321 3.19 31.16 2.51
N LEU A 322 2.96 31.49 1.23
CA LEU A 322 2.59 30.48 0.22
C LEU A 322 3.66 29.40 0.09
N HIS A 323 4.93 29.79 0.08
CA HIS A 323 6.05 28.86 -0.02
C HIS A 323 6.11 27.83 1.12
N ILE A 324 5.82 28.24 2.36
CA ILE A 324 5.76 27.36 3.53
C ILE A 324 4.51 26.48 3.46
N MET A 325 3.35 27.04 3.10
CA MET A 325 2.10 26.30 2.98
C MET A 325 2.20 25.17 1.95
N CYS A 326 2.81 25.44 0.80
CA CYS A 326 3.04 24.46 -0.26
C CYS A 326 4.00 23.32 0.14
N LEU A 327 4.48 23.25 1.39
CA LEU A 327 5.00 22.00 1.95
C LEU A 327 3.93 20.90 1.94
N ILE A 328 2.66 21.23 2.17
CA ILE A 328 1.55 20.27 2.23
C ILE A 328 0.82 20.22 0.89
N PRO A 329 0.76 19.05 0.22
CA PRO A 329 0.18 18.91 -1.12
C PRO A 329 -1.25 19.44 -1.28
N VAL A 330 -2.11 19.32 -0.26
CA VAL A 330 -3.47 19.88 -0.35
C VAL A 330 -3.46 21.40 -0.55
N PHE A 331 -2.48 22.11 0.03
CA PHE A 331 -2.33 23.54 -0.17
C PHE A 331 -1.73 23.87 -1.53
N CYS A 332 -0.86 23.03 -2.08
CA CYS A 332 -0.44 23.17 -3.48
C CYS A 332 -1.63 23.10 -4.44
N TRP A 333 -2.54 22.15 -4.22
CA TRP A 333 -3.74 21.99 -5.03
C TRP A 333 -4.69 23.19 -4.93
N ILE A 334 -4.99 23.67 -3.71
CA ILE A 334 -5.82 24.87 -3.52
C ILE A 334 -5.15 26.08 -4.17
N THR A 335 -3.84 26.24 -3.98
CA THR A 335 -3.05 27.34 -4.55
C THR A 335 -3.07 27.30 -6.08
N ALA A 336 -2.95 26.10 -6.67
CA ALA A 336 -3.01 25.91 -8.11
C ALA A 336 -4.34 26.40 -8.68
N ILE A 337 -5.48 25.96 -8.10
CA ILE A 337 -6.82 26.35 -8.56
C ILE A 337 -7.01 27.86 -8.48
N VAL A 338 -6.70 28.47 -7.33
CA VAL A 338 -6.94 29.91 -7.12
C VAL A 338 -6.06 30.76 -8.03
N LEU A 339 -4.77 30.44 -8.15
CA LEU A 339 -3.86 31.22 -8.98
C LEU A 339 -4.12 31.02 -10.48
N GLU A 340 -4.50 29.82 -10.92
CA GLU A 340 -4.94 29.58 -12.30
C GLU A 340 -6.12 30.48 -12.66
N ASP A 341 -7.16 30.53 -11.82
CA ASP A 341 -8.33 31.37 -12.06
C ASP A 341 -7.98 32.87 -12.12
N MET A 342 -7.24 33.36 -11.12
CA MET A 342 -6.93 34.80 -11.02
C MET A 342 -5.98 35.27 -12.12
N MET A 343 -5.00 34.45 -12.51
CA MET A 343 -4.03 34.82 -13.54
C MET A 343 -4.55 34.67 -14.97
N THR A 344 -5.60 33.85 -15.19
CA THR A 344 -6.20 33.65 -16.52
C THR A 344 -7.39 34.57 -16.79
N ARG A 345 -8.18 34.93 -15.76
CA ARG A 345 -9.37 35.79 -15.93
C ARG A 345 -9.08 37.29 -15.89
N ASP A 346 -7.81 37.69 -15.97
CA ASP A 346 -7.35 39.09 -15.95
C ASP A 346 -7.99 39.89 -14.78
N GLN A 347 -8.19 39.22 -13.64
CA GLN A 347 -8.73 39.86 -12.44
C GLN A 347 -7.68 40.84 -11.92
N ARG A 348 -7.96 42.13 -12.00
CA ARG A 348 -7.08 43.24 -11.55
C ARG A 348 -6.86 43.33 -10.03
N GLY A 349 -7.14 42.25 -9.29
CA GLY A 349 -6.96 42.17 -7.85
C GLY A 349 -5.53 41.77 -7.46
N GLU A 350 -5.13 42.08 -6.23
CA GLU A 350 -3.88 41.56 -5.68
C GLU A 350 -3.96 40.03 -5.55
N LEU A 351 -2.91 39.34 -6.00
CA LEU A 351 -2.81 37.90 -5.85
C LEU A 351 -2.70 37.52 -4.36
N PRO A 352 -3.27 36.39 -3.93
CA PRO A 352 -3.27 35.99 -2.53
C PRO A 352 -1.84 35.89 -2.02
N GLN A 353 -1.60 36.50 -0.86
CA GLN A 353 -0.30 36.45 -0.18
C GLN A 353 -0.33 35.53 1.03
N THR A 354 -1.52 35.29 1.59
CA THR A 354 -1.73 34.53 2.83
C THR A 354 -2.75 33.39 2.67
N MET A 355 -2.81 32.50 3.66
CA MET A 355 -3.86 31.46 3.76
C MET A 355 -5.26 32.06 3.72
N THR A 356 -5.49 33.14 4.45
CA THR A 356 -6.80 33.77 4.57
C THR A 356 -7.27 34.31 3.24
N ASP A 357 -6.38 34.93 2.46
CA ASP A 357 -6.68 35.40 1.11
C ASP A 357 -7.02 34.20 0.22
N LEU A 358 -6.17 33.17 0.24
CA LEU A 358 -6.35 31.98 -0.58
C LEU A 358 -7.70 31.31 -0.32
N TYR A 359 -8.07 31.10 0.95
CA TYR A 359 -9.37 30.54 1.31
C TYR A 359 -10.54 31.47 0.97
N SER A 360 -10.39 32.77 1.16
CA SER A 360 -11.44 33.75 0.81
C SER A 360 -11.74 33.71 -0.70
N HIS A 361 -10.71 33.56 -1.53
CA HIS A 361 -10.87 33.38 -2.97
C HIS A 361 -11.44 32.00 -3.32
N PHE A 362 -10.93 30.93 -2.71
CA PHE A 362 -11.40 29.56 -2.95
C PHE A 362 -12.88 29.37 -2.60
N LEU A 363 -13.37 29.99 -1.51
CA LEU A 363 -14.77 29.95 -1.12
C LEU A 363 -15.69 30.78 -2.02
N ARG A 364 -15.19 31.85 -2.66
CA ARG A 364 -15.96 32.62 -3.66
C ARG A 364 -16.06 31.91 -5.00
N PHE A 365 -15.11 31.02 -5.28
CA PHE A 365 -15.06 30.23 -6.51
C PHE A 365 -16.03 29.03 -6.49
N ARG A 366 -16.46 28.58 -5.31
CA ARG A 366 -17.24 27.35 -5.12
C ARG A 366 -18.75 27.54 -5.12
#